data_AF-A0A0Q0YE12-F1
#
_entry.id   AF-A0A0Q0YE12-F1
#
_cell.length_a   1.000
_cell.length_b   1.000
_cell.length_c   1.000
_cell.angle_alpha   90.00
_cell.angle_beta   90.00
_cell.angle_gamma   90.00
#
_symmetry.space_group_name_H-M   'P 1'
#
loop_
_entity.id
_entity.type
_entity.pdbx_description
1 polymer ?
#
loop_
_entity_poly.entity_id
_entity_poly.type
_entity_poly.pdbx_seq_one_letter_code
_entity_poly.pdbx_strand_id
1 'polypeptide(L)'
;MIAVVDKQEETTVVWHVQTTVGDTALMSGAWIVADPTDLLVGAVRVTPGEETVRELARAINAERERIREACAETVTGLRLDPLVEPDLDQLSASYQGEPAARRAWVTATALAQLVQQWHTLETQRRSRKHLQEVFGKEIRPLPLAPHEP
;
A
#
# COMPACT_ATOMS: atom_id res chain seq x y z
N MET A 1 5.52 6.94 -3.60
CA MET A 1 5.93 5.59 -4.03
C MET A 1 6.52 4.85 -2.84
N ILE A 2 6.30 3.53 -2.77
CA ILE A 2 6.96 2.64 -1.82
C ILE A 2 8.06 1.87 -2.55
N ALA A 3 9.24 1.75 -1.95
CA ALA A 3 10.28 0.82 -2.37
C ALA A 3 10.38 -0.32 -1.36
N VAL A 4 10.04 -1.53 -1.79
CA VAL A 4 10.30 -2.76 -1.03
C VAL A 4 11.75 -3.15 -1.28
N VAL A 5 12.57 -3.14 -0.23
CA VAL A 5 14.03 -3.33 -0.32
C VAL A 5 14.45 -4.59 0.43
N ASP A 6 14.76 -5.66 -0.31
CA ASP A 6 15.30 -6.90 0.24
C ASP A 6 16.82 -6.93 0.06
N LYS A 7 17.54 -6.47 1.08
CA LYS A 7 19.00 -6.54 1.10
C LYS A 7 19.45 -7.96 1.44
N GLN A 8 20.22 -8.56 0.55
CA GLN A 8 20.80 -9.89 0.69
C GLN A 8 22.33 -9.78 0.72
N GLU A 9 23.05 -10.90 0.88
CA GLU A 9 24.51 -10.90 1.02
C GLU A 9 25.22 -10.30 -0.20
N GLU A 10 24.84 -10.73 -1.41
CA GLU A 10 25.52 -10.36 -2.66
C GLU A 10 24.76 -9.33 -3.51
N THR A 11 23.45 -9.17 -3.26
CA THR A 11 22.59 -8.29 -4.06
C THR A 11 21.48 -7.67 -3.20
N THR A 12 20.87 -6.61 -3.71
CA THR A 12 19.65 -6.02 -3.17
C THR A 12 18.55 -6.14 -4.22
N VAL A 13 17.41 -6.71 -3.81
CA VAL A 13 16.20 -6.71 -4.63
C VAL A 13 15.37 -5.49 -4.27
N VAL A 14 14.97 -4.73 -5.29
CA VAL A 14 14.10 -3.55 -5.12
C VAL A 14 12.84 -3.71 -5.97
N TRP A 15 11.69 -3.49 -5.35
CA TRP A 15 10.39 -3.47 -6.01
C TRP A 15 9.65 -2.17 -5.71
N HIS A 16 9.19 -1.48 -6.76
CA HIS A 16 8.52 -0.19 -6.63
C HIS A 16 7.00 -0.31 -6.78
N VAL A 17 6.29 0.21 -5.78
CA VAL A 17 4.83 0.32 -5.75
C VAL A 17 4.42 1.79 -5.82
N GLN A 18 3.68 2.15 -6.87
CA GLN A 18 3.09 3.48 -7.00
C GLN A 18 1.96 3.65 -6.02
N THR A 19 1.91 4.84 -5.41
CA THR A 19 0.89 5.21 -4.41
C THR A 19 -0.01 6.33 -4.92
N THR A 20 0.34 6.95 -6.04
CA THR A 20 -0.38 8.07 -6.65
C THR A 20 -1.67 7.57 -7.29
N VAL A 21 -2.77 8.29 -7.09
CA VAL A 21 -4.05 7.95 -7.72
C VAL A 21 -4.02 8.36 -9.19
N GLY A 22 -4.46 7.46 -10.07
CA GLY A 22 -4.56 7.69 -11.51
C GLY A 22 -3.49 7.00 -12.34
N ASP A 23 -2.46 6.45 -11.71
CA ASP A 23 -1.50 5.58 -12.39
C ASP A 23 -2.17 4.26 -12.78
N THR A 24 -2.02 3.86 -14.03
CA THR A 24 -2.65 2.64 -14.58
C THR A 24 -2.00 1.35 -14.07
N ALA A 25 -0.80 1.44 -13.50
CA ALA A 25 -0.06 0.31 -12.94
C ALA A 25 0.50 0.66 -11.55
N LEU A 26 0.08 -0.09 -10.54
CA LEU A 26 0.59 0.05 -9.17
C LEU A 26 1.97 -0.57 -9.01
N MET A 27 2.30 -1.59 -9.80
CA MET A 27 3.64 -2.15 -9.90
C MET A 27 4.43 -1.41 -10.98
N SER A 28 5.53 -0.76 -10.62
CA SER A 28 6.23 0.17 -11.54
C SER A 28 7.68 -0.16 -11.86
N GLY A 29 8.29 -1.13 -11.17
CA GLY A 29 9.62 -1.59 -11.53
C GLY A 29 10.22 -2.59 -10.55
N ALA A 30 11.21 -3.32 -11.05
CA ALA A 30 11.85 -4.45 -10.41
C ALA A 30 13.34 -4.51 -10.74
N TRP A 31 14.20 -4.62 -9.73
CA TRP A 31 15.65 -4.67 -9.91
C TRP A 31 16.32 -5.63 -8.94
N ILE A 32 17.42 -6.25 -9.38
CA ILE A 32 18.38 -6.97 -8.55
C ILE A 32 19.73 -6.31 -8.81
N VAL A 33 20.26 -5.58 -7.84
CA VAL A 33 21.43 -4.69 -8.01
C VAL A 33 22.35 -4.75 -6.81
N ALA A 34 23.65 -4.49 -7.00
CA ALA A 34 24.60 -4.37 -5.89
C ALA A 34 24.34 -3.11 -5.06
N ASP A 35 24.06 -1.98 -5.72
CA ASP A 35 23.76 -0.69 -5.08
C ASP A 35 22.39 -0.17 -5.54
N PRO A 36 21.39 -0.06 -4.65
CA PRO A 36 20.06 0.43 -4.99
C PRO A 36 19.92 1.96 -4.86
N THR A 37 20.97 2.72 -4.49
CA THR A 37 20.85 4.13 -4.05
C THR A 37 19.98 5.00 -4.96
N ASP A 38 20.21 4.95 -6.27
CA ASP A 38 19.46 5.75 -7.25
C ASP A 38 17.98 5.34 -7.37
N LEU A 39 17.67 4.08 -7.08
CA LEU A 39 16.30 3.56 -7.09
C LEU A 39 15.49 4.06 -5.88
N LEU A 40 16.16 4.41 -4.78
CA LEU A 40 15.48 4.74 -3.53
C LEU A 40 15.14 6.23 -3.36
N VAL A 41 15.46 7.06 -4.36
CA VAL A 41 15.24 8.51 -4.29
C VAL A 41 13.74 8.82 -4.25
N GLY A 42 13.29 9.51 -3.20
CA GLY A 42 11.90 9.92 -3.03
C GLY A 42 10.92 8.78 -2.72
N ALA A 43 11.41 7.56 -2.48
CA ALA A 43 10.60 6.41 -2.11
C ALA A 43 10.53 6.23 -0.59
N VAL A 44 9.36 5.86 -0.07
CA VAL A 44 9.24 5.33 1.29
C VAL A 44 9.78 3.90 1.27
N ARG A 45 10.84 3.66 2.05
CA ARG A 45 11.52 2.36 2.09
C ARG A 45 10.81 1.45 3.08
N VAL A 46 10.60 0.21 2.68
CA VAL A 46 10.06 -0.82 3.57
C VAL A 46 10.84 -2.13 3.40
N THR A 47 11.01 -2.84 4.51
CA THR A 47 11.56 -4.19 4.50
C THR A 47 10.47 -5.18 4.07
N PRO A 48 10.78 -6.15 3.20
CA PRO A 48 9.84 -7.20 2.84
C PRO A 48 9.41 -8.02 4.05
N GLY A 49 8.13 -8.36 4.15
CA GLY A 49 7.64 -9.19 5.24
C GLY A 49 6.16 -8.99 5.51
N GLU A 50 5.61 -9.95 6.25
CA GLU A 50 4.20 -9.95 6.64
C GLU A 50 3.84 -8.76 7.53
N GLU A 51 4.74 -8.36 8.45
CA GLU A 51 4.45 -7.24 9.35
C GLU A 51 4.23 -5.93 8.59
N THR A 52 5.08 -5.63 7.60
CA THR A 52 4.91 -4.46 6.72
C THR A 52 3.54 -4.43 6.03
N VAL A 53 3.05 -5.60 5.58
CA VAL A 53 1.72 -5.71 4.95
C VAL A 53 0.62 -5.48 5.98
N ARG A 54 0.73 -6.09 7.16
CA ARG A 54 -0.23 -5.95 8.26
C ARG A 54 -0.29 -4.53 8.81
N GLU A 55 0.85 -3.85 8.93
CA GLU A 55 0.91 -2.45 9.39
C GLU A 55 0.14 -1.52 8.45
N LEU A 56 0.36 -1.64 7.13
CA LEU A 56 -0.41 -0.85 6.16
C LEU A 56 -1.91 -1.22 6.20
N ALA A 57 -2.25 -2.51 6.28
CA ALA A 57 -3.64 -2.95 6.38
C ALA A 57 -4.32 -2.37 7.63
N ARG A 58 -3.66 -2.42 8.79
CA ARG A 58 -4.15 -1.82 10.05
C ARG A 58 -4.33 -0.31 9.92
N ALA A 59 -3.37 0.39 9.32
CA ALA A 59 -3.45 1.84 9.11
C ALA A 59 -4.63 2.23 8.21
N ILE A 60 -4.84 1.52 7.10
CA ILE A 60 -6.01 1.72 6.22
C ILE A 60 -7.31 1.41 6.96
N ASN A 61 -7.36 0.32 7.73
CA ASN A 61 -8.56 -0.04 8.48
C ASN A 61 -8.89 1.00 9.58
N ALA A 62 -7.88 1.56 10.24
CA ALA A 62 -8.07 2.63 11.20
C ALA A 62 -8.66 3.89 10.54
N GLU A 63 -8.18 4.28 9.36
CA GLU A 63 -8.78 5.38 8.60
C GLU A 63 -10.23 5.07 8.18
N ARG A 64 -10.50 3.83 7.79
CA ARG A 64 -11.85 3.37 7.44
C ARG A 64 -12.82 3.46 8.63
N GLU A 65 -12.39 3.09 9.82
CA GLU A 65 -13.22 3.25 11.03
C GLU A 65 -13.41 4.72 11.40
N ARG A 66 -12.40 5.59 11.28
CA ARG A 66 -12.60 7.05 11.47
C ARG A 66 -13.64 7.63 10.51
N ILE A 67 -13.70 7.16 9.26
CA ILE A 67 -14.74 7.57 8.31
C ILE A 67 -16.13 7.11 8.78
N ARG A 68 -16.23 5.89 9.32
CA ARG A 68 -17.49 5.36 9.85
C ARG A 68 -17.97 6.16 11.06
N GLU A 69 -17.08 6.44 12.01
CA GLU A 69 -17.37 7.25 13.20
C GLU A 69 -17.87 8.65 12.83
N ALA A 70 -17.23 9.31 11.87
CA ALA A 70 -17.65 10.62 11.38
C ALA A 70 -19.06 10.64 10.74
N CYS A 71 -19.59 9.47 10.39
CA CYS A 71 -20.91 9.30 9.79
C CYS A 71 -21.95 8.70 10.75
N ALA A 72 -21.56 8.18 11.91
CA ALA A 72 -22.41 7.36 12.78
C ALA A 72 -23.75 8.04 13.13
N GLU A 73 -23.71 9.33 13.43
CA GLU A 73 -24.89 10.13 13.84
C GLU A 73 -25.51 10.95 12.71
N THR A 74 -24.89 10.97 11.52
CA THR A 74 -25.27 11.91 10.45
C THR A 74 -25.71 11.22 9.17
N VAL A 75 -25.23 9.99 8.91
CA VAL A 75 -25.47 9.28 7.66
C VAL A 75 -25.95 7.86 7.96
N THR A 76 -27.25 7.63 7.77
CA THR A 76 -27.82 6.29 7.86
C THR A 76 -27.38 5.45 6.66
N GLY A 77 -26.87 4.24 6.91
CA GLY A 77 -26.56 3.29 5.84
C GLY A 77 -25.28 3.55 5.05
N LEU A 78 -24.27 4.18 5.67
CA LEU A 78 -22.94 4.29 5.06
C LEU A 78 -22.41 2.92 4.64
N ARG A 79 -22.12 2.76 3.34
CA ARG A 79 -21.45 1.58 2.78
C ARG A 79 -20.04 1.95 2.35
N LEU A 80 -19.07 1.29 2.98
CA LEU A 80 -17.67 1.29 2.61
C LEU A 80 -17.26 -0.16 2.35
N ASP A 81 -16.49 -0.37 1.28
CA ASP A 81 -16.01 -1.71 0.97
C ASP A 81 -15.17 -2.23 2.16
N PRO A 82 -15.28 -3.51 2.51
CA PRO A 82 -14.43 -4.10 3.52
C PRO A 82 -12.98 -4.11 3.04
N LEU A 83 -12.05 -3.89 3.94
CA LEU A 83 -10.65 -4.17 3.67
C LEU A 83 -10.45 -5.68 3.64
N VAL A 84 -9.79 -6.17 2.60
CA VAL A 84 -9.39 -7.57 2.43
C VAL A 84 -7.88 -7.63 2.57
N GLU A 85 -7.40 -8.36 3.58
CA GLU A 85 -5.97 -8.60 3.75
C GLU A 85 -5.44 -9.52 2.63
N PRO A 86 -4.32 -9.17 1.97
CA PRO A 86 -3.69 -10.03 0.97
C PRO A 86 -3.27 -11.39 1.53
N ASP A 87 -3.54 -12.46 0.78
CA ASP A 87 -3.07 -13.82 1.11
C ASP A 87 -1.62 -14.00 0.62
N LEU A 88 -0.66 -13.91 1.55
CA LEU A 88 0.76 -13.98 1.23
C LEU A 88 1.21 -15.37 0.76
N ASP A 89 0.57 -16.43 1.25
CA ASP A 89 0.90 -17.80 0.86
C ASP A 89 0.43 -18.07 -0.58
N GLN A 90 -0.79 -17.63 -0.91
CA GLN A 90 -1.30 -17.69 -2.27
C GLN A 90 -0.43 -16.87 -3.23
N LEU A 91 -0.04 -15.66 -2.85
CA LEU A 91 0.87 -14.83 -3.64
C LEU A 91 2.21 -15.55 -3.84
N SER A 92 2.82 -16.06 -2.77
CA SER A 92 4.09 -16.80 -2.83
C SER A 92 4.02 -18.01 -3.76
N ALA A 93 2.94 -18.78 -3.71
CA ALA A 93 2.71 -19.93 -4.57
C ALA A 93 2.57 -19.55 -6.06
N SER A 94 2.10 -18.35 -6.36
CA SER A 94 1.93 -17.84 -7.74
C SER A 94 3.22 -17.30 -8.37
N TYR A 95 4.29 -17.14 -7.59
CA TYR A 95 5.53 -16.53 -8.05
C TYR A 95 6.32 -17.42 -9.02
N GLN A 96 6.75 -16.86 -10.16
CA GLN A 96 7.46 -17.59 -11.23
C GLN A 96 8.76 -16.88 -11.68
N GLY A 97 9.40 -16.11 -10.81
CA GLY A 97 10.64 -15.37 -11.11
C GLY A 97 11.88 -15.92 -10.40
N GLU A 98 12.95 -15.11 -10.41
CA GLU A 98 14.19 -15.38 -9.69
C GLU A 98 13.93 -15.63 -8.18
N PRO A 99 14.32 -16.79 -7.61
CA PRO A 99 14.07 -17.10 -6.20
C PRO A 99 14.45 -16.00 -5.21
N ALA A 100 15.57 -15.32 -5.44
CA ALA A 100 16.02 -14.19 -4.61
C ALA A 100 14.98 -13.07 -4.53
N ALA A 101 14.19 -12.84 -5.59
CA ALA A 101 13.21 -11.75 -5.64
C ALA A 101 11.83 -12.12 -5.09
N ARG A 102 11.57 -13.39 -4.73
CA ARG A 102 10.24 -13.86 -4.29
C ARG A 102 9.70 -13.05 -3.11
N ARG A 103 10.53 -12.83 -2.08
CA ARG A 103 10.09 -12.18 -0.84
C ARG A 103 9.70 -10.71 -1.07
N ALA A 104 10.53 -9.97 -1.82
CA ALA A 104 10.23 -8.61 -2.25
C ALA A 104 8.96 -8.57 -3.12
N TRP A 105 8.83 -9.54 -4.04
CA TRP A 105 7.70 -9.64 -4.95
C TRP A 105 6.38 -9.85 -4.22
N VAL A 106 6.32 -10.81 -3.30
CA VAL A 106 5.12 -11.11 -2.51
C VAL A 106 4.70 -9.88 -1.72
N THR A 107 5.66 -9.24 -1.04
CA THR A 107 5.37 -8.06 -0.23
C THR A 107 4.85 -6.92 -1.09
N ALA A 108 5.52 -6.55 -2.18
CA ALA A 108 5.07 -5.40 -2.96
C ALA A 108 3.76 -5.69 -3.74
N THR A 109 3.49 -6.95 -4.11
CA THR A 109 2.18 -7.32 -4.67
C THR A 109 1.07 -7.13 -3.63
N ALA A 110 1.30 -7.57 -2.39
CA ALA A 110 0.35 -7.37 -1.29
C ALA A 110 0.14 -5.88 -1.01
N LEU A 111 1.21 -5.08 -0.97
CA LEU A 111 1.12 -3.63 -0.79
C LEU A 111 0.37 -2.97 -1.95
N ALA A 112 0.58 -3.38 -3.20
CA ALA A 112 -0.16 -2.87 -4.35
C ALA A 112 -1.67 -3.16 -4.22
N GLN A 113 -2.06 -4.36 -3.77
CA GLN A 113 -3.47 -4.68 -3.51
C GLN A 113 -4.06 -3.77 -2.42
N LEU A 114 -3.32 -3.48 -1.35
CA LEU A 114 -3.76 -2.56 -0.29
C LEU A 114 -3.85 -1.10 -0.78
N VAL A 115 -2.91 -0.65 -1.61
CA VAL A 115 -2.95 0.68 -2.23
C VAL A 115 -4.21 0.83 -3.09
N GLN A 116 -4.56 -0.19 -3.87
CA GLN A 116 -5.79 -0.17 -4.68
C GLN A 116 -7.03 -0.03 -3.81
N GLN A 117 -7.09 -0.75 -2.68
CA GLN A 117 -8.19 -0.66 -1.73
C GLN A 117 -8.27 0.71 -1.05
N TRP A 118 -7.13 1.32 -0.73
CA TRP A 118 -7.08 2.71 -0.26
C TRP A 118 -7.65 3.69 -1.29
N HIS A 119 -7.30 3.56 -2.56
CA HIS A 119 -7.82 4.41 -3.63
C HIS A 119 -9.34 4.28 -3.79
N THR A 120 -9.87 3.06 -3.66
CA THR A 120 -11.32 2.81 -3.62
C THR A 120 -11.97 3.49 -2.42
N LEU A 121 -11.39 3.34 -1.22
CA LEU A 121 -11.90 3.97 0.00
C LEU A 121 -11.93 5.50 -0.13
N GLU A 122 -10.86 6.13 -0.63
CA GLU A 122 -10.80 7.58 -0.83
C GLU A 122 -11.79 8.06 -1.89
N THR A 123 -12.01 7.27 -2.95
CA THR A 123 -13.06 7.55 -3.95
C THR A 123 -14.45 7.53 -3.32
N GLN A 124 -14.74 6.51 -2.49
CA GLN A 124 -15.99 6.40 -1.76
C GLN A 124 -16.15 7.54 -0.74
N ARG A 125 -15.10 7.90 0.00
CA ARG A 125 -15.13 9.01 0.96
C ARG A 125 -15.44 10.33 0.25
N ARG A 126 -14.70 10.63 -0.82
CA ARG A 126 -14.81 11.90 -1.53
C ARG A 126 -16.12 12.06 -2.30
N SER A 127 -16.82 11.00 -2.67
CA SER A 127 -18.12 11.13 -3.36
C SER A 127 -19.24 11.69 -2.46
N ARG A 128 -19.00 11.82 -1.14
CA ARG A 128 -20.01 12.20 -0.15
C ARG A 128 -19.74 13.59 0.42
N LYS A 129 -20.72 14.50 0.31
CA LYS A 129 -20.58 15.90 0.74
C LYS A 129 -20.18 16.06 2.21
N HIS A 130 -20.84 15.35 3.13
CA HIS A 130 -20.51 15.37 4.56
C HIS A 130 -19.04 15.01 4.82
N LEU A 131 -18.56 13.94 4.20
CA LEU A 131 -17.16 13.51 4.36
C LEU A 131 -16.16 14.44 3.66
N GLN A 132 -16.57 15.17 2.61
CA GLN A 132 -15.74 16.24 2.05
C GLN A 132 -15.60 17.42 3.01
N GLU A 133 -16.64 17.74 3.78
CA GLU A 133 -16.60 18.82 4.79
C GLU A 133 -15.71 18.42 5.97
N VAL A 134 -15.75 17.16 6.39
CA VAL A 134 -14.95 16.64 7.52
C VAL A 134 -13.49 16.39 7.12
N PHE A 135 -13.24 15.73 5.99
CA PHE A 135 -11.90 15.23 5.61
C PHE A 135 -11.28 15.95 4.41
N GLY A 136 -11.97 16.94 3.84
CA GLY A 136 -11.54 17.64 2.64
C GLY A 136 -11.92 16.94 1.33
N LYS A 137 -11.81 17.68 0.22
CA LYS A 137 -12.16 17.21 -1.13
C LYS A 137 -11.01 16.52 -1.86
N GLU A 138 -9.79 16.68 -1.39
CA GLU A 138 -8.62 16.09 -2.04
C GLU A 138 -8.47 14.61 -1.68
N ILE A 139 -7.78 13.87 -2.56
CA ILE A 139 -7.30 12.52 -2.21
C ILE A 139 -6.24 12.67 -1.14
N ARG A 140 -6.40 11.92 -0.06
CA ARG A 140 -5.41 11.86 1.01
C ARG A 140 -4.28 10.89 0.65
N PRO A 141 -3.04 11.17 1.09
CA PRO A 141 -1.94 10.24 0.91
C PRO A 141 -2.23 8.90 1.61
N LEU A 142 -1.60 7.83 1.12
CA LEU A 142 -1.63 6.53 1.78
C LEU A 142 -1.13 6.66 3.23
N PRO A 143 -1.80 6.05 4.23
CA PRO A 143 -1.41 6.16 5.64
C PRO A 143 -0.21 5.26 5.94
N LEU A 144 0.96 5.62 5.40
CA LEU A 144 2.23 4.96 5.67
C LEU A 144 2.85 5.53 6.93
N ALA A 145 3.36 4.66 7.81
CA ALA A 145 4.28 5.08 8.84
C ALA A 145 5.62 5.47 8.18
N PRO A 146 6.24 6.61 8.53
CA PRO A 146 7.59 6.89 8.09
C PRO A 146 8.55 5.90 8.77
N HIS A 147 9.27 5.08 7.99
CA HIS A 147 10.46 4.41 8.50
C HIS A 147 11.62 5.41 8.45
N GLU A 148 12.23 5.68 9.62
CA GLU A 148 13.50 6.40 9.67
C GLU A 148 14.60 5.61 8.92
N PRO A 149 15.56 6.31 8.29
CA PRO A 149 16.59 5.72 7.44
C PRO A 149 17.58 4.81 8.19
#